data_AF-A0A1Y6KIG2-F1
#
_entry.id   AF-A0A1Y6KIG2-F1
#
_cell.length_a   1.000
_cell.length_b   1.000
_cell.length_c   1.000
_cell.angle_alpha   90.00
_cell.angle_beta   90.00
_cell.angle_gamma   90.00
#
_symmetry.space_group_name_H-M   'P 1'
#
loop_
_entity.id
_entity.type
_entity.pdbx_description
1 polymer ?
#
loop_
_entity_poly.entity_id
_entity_poly.type
_entity_poly.pdbx_seq_one_letter_code
_entity_poly.pdbx_strand_id
1 'polypeptide(L)'
;MGRLIIVSNRVNPPSSAGDESVGGLAMALAAALRGSSGLWFGWTGKTASTYSGQLKVERIGGVMTATIDLDEAGFCNYYNGYSNKTLWPLLHYRPTSRSMTATFNTATGW
;
A
#
# COMPACT_ATOMS: atom_id res chain seq x y z
N MET A 1 24.83 11.59 -2.00
CA MET A 1 23.95 10.65 -2.72
C MET A 1 22.59 10.65 -2.04
N GLY A 2 21.50 10.66 -2.81
CA GLY A 2 20.12 10.65 -2.27
C GLY A 2 19.63 9.23 -1.96
N ARG A 3 18.69 9.10 -1.02
CA ARG A 3 18.05 7.83 -0.67
C ARG A 3 16.75 7.67 -1.47
N LEU A 4 16.58 6.54 -2.15
CA LEU A 4 15.31 6.22 -2.82
C LEU A 4 14.28 5.78 -1.77
N ILE A 5 13.14 6.47 -1.74
CA ILE A 5 12.00 6.10 -0.90
C ILE A 5 10.80 5.84 -1.81
N ILE A 6 10.28 4.63 -1.78
CA ILE A 6 9.12 4.19 -2.55
C ILE A 6 7.92 4.14 -1.61
N VAL A 7 6.81 4.74 -2.03
CA VAL A 7 5.54 4.72 -1.29
C VAL A 7 4.50 4.04 -2.17
N SER A 8 3.89 2.96 -1.67
CA SER A 8 2.83 2.25 -2.39
C SER A 8 1.71 1.78 -1.47
N ASN A 9 0.56 1.52 -2.07
CA ASN A 9 -0.63 1.03 -1.35
C ASN A 9 -0.46 -0.40 -0.80
N ARG A 10 0.45 -1.20 -1.36
CA ARG A 10 0.75 -2.55 -0.89
C ARG A 10 2.24 -2.77 -0.90
N VAL A 11 2.77 -3.25 0.22
CA VAL A 11 4.16 -3.66 0.39
C VAL A 11 4.18 -5.17 0.48
N ASN A 12 4.70 -5.82 -0.56
CA ASN A 12 4.90 -7.26 -0.59
C ASN A 12 6.26 -7.55 -1.25
N PRO A 13 7.37 -7.32 -0.52
CA PRO A 13 8.68 -7.63 -1.05
C PRO A 13 8.79 -9.15 -1.26
N PRO A 14 9.32 -9.62 -2.40
CA PRO A 14 9.57 -11.04 -2.59
C PRO A 14 10.54 -11.54 -1.51
N SER A 15 10.11 -12.53 -0.72
CA SER A 15 10.88 -13.04 0.41
C SER A 15 12.01 -13.99 -0.03
N SER A 16 11.84 -14.66 -1.17
CA SER A 16 12.78 -15.63 -1.77
C SER A 16 12.66 -15.64 -3.30
N ALA A 17 13.67 -16.17 -3.99
CA ALA A 17 13.60 -16.41 -5.44
C ALA A 17 12.54 -17.50 -5.73
N GLY A 18 11.33 -17.09 -6.14
CA GLY A 18 10.17 -17.96 -6.35
C GLY A 18 8.92 -17.51 -5.60
N ASP A 19 9.05 -16.58 -4.66
CA ASP A 19 7.91 -15.92 -4.00
C ASP A 19 7.48 -14.74 -4.88
N GLU A 20 6.91 -15.08 -6.04
CA GLU A 20 6.37 -14.14 -7.01
C GLU A 20 5.13 -13.49 -6.41
N SER A 21 5.36 -12.49 -5.56
CA SER A 21 4.32 -11.63 -5.02
C SER A 21 3.43 -11.18 -6.17
N VAL A 22 2.17 -11.62 -6.13
CA VAL A 22 1.10 -11.38 -7.11
C VAL A 22 1.08 -9.90 -7.53
N GLY A 23 1.70 -9.56 -8.67
CA GLY A 23 1.68 -8.22 -9.26
C GLY A 23 3.05 -7.69 -9.72
N GLY A 24 3.15 -7.37 -11.02
CA GLY A 24 4.40 -6.88 -11.64
C GLY A 24 4.97 -5.59 -11.04
N LEU A 25 4.17 -4.79 -10.36
CA LEU A 25 4.63 -3.61 -9.63
C LEU A 25 5.59 -3.97 -8.49
N ALA A 26 5.27 -4.99 -7.69
CA ALA A 26 6.07 -5.35 -6.52
C ALA A 26 7.48 -5.84 -6.92
N MET A 27 7.54 -6.63 -7.99
CA MET A 27 8.80 -7.11 -8.56
C MET A 27 9.69 -5.98 -9.08
N ALA A 28 9.12 -5.04 -9.82
CA ALA A 28 9.86 -3.90 -10.36
C ALA A 28 10.43 -3.00 -9.25
N LEU A 29 9.62 -2.70 -8.22
CA LEU A 29 10.04 -1.86 -7.10
C LEU A 29 11.13 -2.55 -6.26
N ALA A 30 11.01 -3.86 -5.99
CA ALA A 30 12.01 -4.63 -5.27
C ALA A 30 13.36 -4.66 -6.02
N ALA A 31 13.35 -4.76 -7.35
CA ALA A 31 14.56 -4.68 -8.16
C ALA A 31 15.25 -3.31 -8.05
N ALA A 32 14.48 -2.21 -8.14
CA ALA A 32 15.02 -0.84 -8.02
C ALA A 32 15.61 -0.55 -6.62
N LEU A 33 15.03 -1.11 -5.56
CA LEU A 33 15.47 -0.87 -4.19
C LEU A 33 16.73 -1.63 -3.80
N ARG A 34 16.95 -2.83 -4.36
CA ARG A 34 18.18 -3.62 -4.10
C ARG A 34 19.45 -2.89 -4.54
N GLY A 35 19.40 -2.12 -5.62
CA GLY A 35 20.54 -1.34 -6.11
C GLY A 35 20.79 -0.02 -5.38
N SER A 36 19.80 0.52 -4.65
CA SER A 36 19.85 1.89 -4.10
C SER A 36 19.90 1.98 -2.57
N SER A 37 19.91 0.86 -1.85
CA SER A 37 19.75 0.84 -0.37
C SER A 37 18.55 1.67 0.11
N GLY A 38 17.48 1.67 -0.68
CA GLY A 38 16.28 2.48 -0.44
C GLY A 38 15.33 1.93 0.62
N LEU A 39 14.24 2.66 0.85
CA LEU A 39 13.13 2.28 1.74
C LEU A 39 11.85 2.04 0.93
N TRP A 40 11.11 0.98 1.23
CA TRP A 40 9.76 0.79 0.74
C TRP A 40 8.74 0.97 1.85
N PHE A 41 7.94 2.02 1.76
CA PHE A 41 6.87 2.34 2.69
C PHE A 41 5.48 1.99 2.14
N GLY A 42 4.59 1.50 3.01
CA GLY A 42 3.18 1.29 2.66
C GLY A 42 2.43 0.33 3.58
N TRP A 43 1.30 -0.21 3.10
CA TRP A 43 0.43 -1.07 3.89
C TRP A 43 0.84 -2.55 3.80
N THR A 44 0.87 -3.24 4.95
CA THR A 44 1.15 -4.69 5.06
C THR A 44 0.14 -5.57 4.34
N GLY A 45 -1.09 -5.06 4.19
CA GLY A 45 -2.23 -5.85 3.75
C GLY A 45 -3.12 -6.42 4.85
N LYS A 46 -2.79 -6.18 6.12
CA LYS A 46 -3.58 -6.62 7.28
C LYS A 46 -4.41 -5.47 7.84
N THR A 47 -5.57 -5.79 8.39
CA THR A 47 -6.39 -4.85 9.14
C THR A 47 -6.15 -5.02 10.64
N ALA A 48 -6.10 -3.90 11.36
CA ALA A 48 -6.05 -3.84 12.81
C ALA A 48 -7.39 -3.33 13.37
N SER A 49 -7.74 -3.71 14.59
CA SER A 49 -8.97 -3.23 15.27
C SER A 49 -8.92 -1.74 15.58
N THR A 50 -7.73 -1.18 15.76
CA THR A 50 -7.52 0.24 15.98
C THR A 50 -6.23 0.66 15.28
N TYR A 51 -6.23 1.85 14.67
CA TYR A 51 -5.03 2.40 14.07
C TYR A 51 -4.02 2.72 15.17
N SER A 52 -2.94 1.95 15.22
CA SER A 52 -1.88 2.12 16.23
C SER A 52 -0.86 3.19 15.85
N GLY A 53 -0.80 3.59 14.59
CA GLY A 53 0.27 4.45 14.04
C GLY A 53 1.65 3.82 14.11
N GLN A 54 1.77 2.56 14.54
CA GLN A 54 3.05 1.89 14.70
C GLN A 54 3.61 1.49 13.35
N LEU A 55 4.87 1.86 13.15
CA LEU A 55 5.63 1.51 11.96
C LEU A 55 6.41 0.23 12.22
N LYS A 56 6.16 -0.81 11.44
CA LYS A 56 6.99 -2.01 11.43
C LYS A 56 8.08 -1.86 10.38
N VAL A 57 9.33 -1.72 10.82
CA VAL A 57 10.50 -1.64 9.93
C VAL A 57 11.23 -2.98 9.94
N GLU A 58 11.44 -3.56 8.76
CA GLU A 58 12.15 -4.82 8.62
C GLU A 58 12.95 -4.87 7.31
N ARG A 59 13.83 -5.86 7.17
CA ARG A 59 14.59 -6.08 5.94
C ARG A 59 14.26 -7.45 5.38
N ILE A 60 13.62 -7.46 4.21
CA ILE A 60 13.17 -8.68 3.51
C ILE A 60 13.80 -8.70 2.13
N GLY A 61 14.44 -9.82 1.75
CA GLY A 61 15.02 -9.97 0.40
C GLY A 61 16.07 -8.91 0.03
N GLY A 62 16.76 -8.33 1.01
CA GLY A 62 17.71 -7.23 0.81
C GLY A 62 17.10 -5.82 0.73
N VAL A 63 15.77 -5.71 0.80
CA VAL A 63 15.04 -4.43 0.76
C VAL A 63 14.61 -4.03 2.17
N MET A 64 14.83 -2.77 2.55
CA MET A 64 14.27 -2.23 3.80
C MET A 64 12.82 -1.84 3.55
N THR A 65 11.90 -2.40 4.33
CA THR A 65 10.47 -2.09 4.30
C THR A 65 10.05 -1.40 5.58
N ALA A 66 9.11 -0.47 5.47
CA ALA A 66 8.45 0.19 6.58
C ALA A 66 6.95 0.09 6.33
N THR A 67 6.26 -0.66 7.17
CA THR A 67 4.85 -0.99 6.94
C THR A 67 3.96 -0.54 8.08
N ILE A 68 2.73 -0.19 7.73
CA ILE A 68 1.64 0.12 8.67
C ILE A 68 0.49 -0.84 8.42
N ASP A 69 -0.36 -1.02 9.42
CA ASP A 69 -1.66 -1.68 9.27
C ASP A 69 -2.76 -0.63 9.15
N LEU A 70 -3.77 -0.91 8.33
CA LEU A 70 -4.96 -0.07 8.24
C LEU A 70 -5.96 -0.50 9.30
N ASP A 71 -6.70 0.43 9.87
CA ASP A 71 -7.90 0.09 10.62
C ASP A 71 -9.05 -0.28 9.67
N GLU A 72 -10.14 -0.76 10.23
CA GLU A 72 -11.30 -1.18 9.43
C GLU A 72 -11.93 -0.02 8.64
N ALA A 73 -11.93 1.19 9.22
CA ALA A 73 -12.39 2.40 8.55
C ALA A 73 -11.49 2.78 7.37
N GLY A 74 -10.16 2.78 7.55
CA GLY A 74 -9.19 3.03 6.48
C GLY A 74 -9.27 1.97 5.38
N PHE A 75 -9.42 0.70 5.75
CA PHE A 75 -9.62 -0.36 4.75
C PHE A 75 -10.91 -0.17 3.95
N CYS A 76 -12.03 0.09 4.61
CA CYS A 76 -13.34 0.23 3.95
C CYS A 76 -13.43 1.51 3.10
N ASN A 77 -12.98 2.65 3.61
CA ASN A 77 -13.17 3.94 2.95
C ASN A 77 -12.08 4.20 1.89
N TYR A 78 -10.83 3.90 2.22
CA TYR A 78 -9.70 4.17 1.32
C TYR A 78 -9.42 3.01 0.35
N TYR A 79 -9.16 1.80 0.85
CA TYR A 79 -8.75 0.69 -0.02
C TYR A 79 -9.92 0.10 -0.81
N ASN A 80 -10.94 -0.41 -0.11
CA ASN A 80 -12.09 -1.05 -0.74
C ASN A 80 -13.13 -0.04 -1.26
N GLY A 81 -13.11 1.18 -0.74
CA GLY A 81 -14.00 2.26 -1.14
C GLY A 81 -13.44 3.00 -2.35
N TYR A 82 -12.78 4.13 -2.11
CA TYR A 82 -12.38 5.03 -3.18
C TYR A 82 -11.41 4.38 -4.18
N SER A 83 -10.37 3.70 -3.69
CA SER A 83 -9.35 3.13 -4.59
C SER A 83 -9.93 2.05 -5.51
N ASN A 84 -10.59 1.02 -4.96
CA ASN A 84 -11.01 -0.14 -5.75
C ASN A 84 -12.44 -0.09 -6.31
N LYS A 85 -13.37 0.67 -5.71
CA LYS A 85 -14.73 0.83 -6.26
C LYS A 85 -14.90 2.07 -7.14
N THR A 86 -13.98 3.04 -7.04
CA THR A 86 -14.08 4.30 -7.81
C THR A 86 -12.94 4.45 -8.80
N LEU A 87 -11.69 4.56 -8.32
CA LEU A 87 -10.55 4.83 -9.19
C LEU A 87 -10.24 3.67 -10.13
N TRP A 88 -10.21 2.44 -9.61
CA TRP A 88 -9.88 1.27 -10.43
C TRP A 88 -10.84 1.09 -11.62
N PRO A 89 -12.18 1.05 -11.46
CA PRO A 89 -13.07 0.90 -12.61
C PRO A 89 -13.00 2.10 -13.56
N LEU A 90 -12.84 3.32 -13.04
CA LEU A 90 -12.69 4.54 -13.84
C LEU A 90 -11.46 4.48 -14.76
N LEU A 91 -10.31 4.11 -14.20
CA LEU A 91 -9.04 4.00 -14.94
C LEU A 91 -9.02 2.82 -15.93
N HIS A 92 -9.93 1.87 -15.78
CA HIS A 92 -10.09 0.73 -16.67
C HIS A 92 -11.28 0.86 -17.62
N TYR A 93 -11.82 2.07 -17.81
CA TYR A 93 -12.96 2.34 -18.70
C TYR A 93 -14.21 1.49 -18.40
N ARG A 94 -14.39 1.12 -17.13
CA ARG A 94 -15.57 0.39 -16.62
C ARG A 94 -16.33 1.27 -15.63
N PRO A 95 -16.92 2.40 -16.06
CA PRO A 95 -17.62 3.28 -15.15
C PRO A 95 -18.78 2.53 -14.48
N THR A 96 -18.74 2.42 -13.16
CA THR A 96 -19.85 1.89 -12.38
C THR A 96 -20.76 3.04 -11.97
N SER A 97 -22.06 2.91 -12.15
CA SER A 97 -23.05 3.99 -11.92
C SER A 97 -23.27 4.35 -10.44
N ARG A 98 -22.55 3.72 -9.49
CA ARG A 98 -22.97 3.63 -8.09
C ARG A 98 -21.96 4.05 -7.03
N SER A 99 -20.83 4.67 -7.37
CA SER A 99 -19.72 4.85 -6.40
C SER A 99 -19.04 6.22 -6.44
N MET A 100 -19.81 7.30 -6.62
CA MET A 100 -19.30 8.66 -6.44
C MET A 100 -19.75 9.23 -5.09
N THR A 101 -19.35 8.60 -3.99
CA THR A 101 -19.50 9.21 -2.66
C THR A 101 -18.28 8.83 -1.84
N ALA A 102 -17.28 9.70 -1.86
CA ALA A 102 -16.20 9.63 -0.89
C ALA A 102 -16.68 10.33 0.38
N THR A 103 -17.25 9.58 1.31
CA THR A 103 -17.53 10.12 2.65
C THR A 103 -16.22 10.10 3.43
N PHE A 104 -15.40 11.12 3.25
CA PHE A 104 -14.31 11.40 4.18
C PHE A 104 -14.94 12.01 5.43
N ASN A 105 -15.19 11.18 6.44
CA ASN A 105 -15.63 11.70 7.73
C ASN A 105 -14.47 12.50 8.34
N THR A 106 -14.56 13.83 8.30
CA THR A 106 -13.56 14.74 8.88
C THR A 106 -13.64 14.79 10.41
N ALA A 107 -14.01 13.69 11.08
CA ALA A 107 -14.12 13.58 12.54
C ALA A 107 -12.76 13.38 13.23
N THR A 108 -11.71 14.03 12.72
CA THR A 108 -10.52 14.34 13.51
C THR A 108 -10.40 15.85 13.52
N GLY A 109 -10.94 16.47 14.57
CA GLY A 109 -10.62 17.84 14.91
C GLY A 109 -9.13 17.96 15.18
N TRP A 110 -8.45 18.65 14.26
CA TRP A 110 -7.36 19.55 14.61
C TRP A 110 -7.92 20.97 14.58
#